data_AF-A0A820Q677-F1
#
_entry.id   AF-A0A820Q677-F1
#
_cell.length_a   1.000
_cell.length_b   1.000
_cell.length_c   1.000
_cell.angle_alpha   90.00
_cell.angle_beta   90.00
_cell.angle_gamma   90.00
#
_symmetry.space_group_name_H-M   'P 1'
#
loop_
_entity.id
_entity.type
_entity.pdbx_description
1 polymer ?
#
loop_
_entity_poly.entity_id
_entity_poly.type
_entity_poly.pdbx_seq_one_letter_code
_entity_poly.pdbx_strand_id
1 'polypeptide(L)' 'MVPVSPSVMATVDGLSVVNQVFAEALNLSGFNDVSDGLLGLAYPDLANGGETPLFYNMYAQNLIPQPIFSFYFNP' A
#
# COMPACT_ATOMS: atom_id res chain seq x y z
N MET A 1 8.41 18.09 -8.33
CA MET A 1 8.19 17.91 -6.89
C MET A 1 6.90 17.12 -6.77
N VAL A 2 6.96 15.83 -6.44
CA VAL A 2 5.74 15.07 -6.11
C VAL A 2 5.20 15.70 -4.83
N PRO A 3 3.90 16.02 -4.72
CA PRO A 3 3.32 16.54 -3.49
C PRO A 3 3.67 15.60 -2.34
N VAL A 4 3.82 16.14 -1.13
CA VAL A 4 4.02 15.35 0.08
C VAL A 4 2.88 14.33 0.16
N SER A 5 3.22 13.04 0.12
CA SER A 5 2.21 11.99 0.09
C SER A 5 1.30 12.08 1.32
N PRO A 6 -0.02 12.18 1.15
CA PRO A 6 -0.93 12.33 2.28
C PRO A 6 -0.94 11.05 3.12
N SER A 7 -1.01 11.22 4.45
CA SER A 7 -1.29 10.13 5.38
C SER A 7 -2.80 9.98 5.54
N VAL A 8 -3.36 8.82 5.21
CA VAL A 8 -4.80 8.56 5.25
C VAL A 8 -5.12 7.26 5.99
N MET A 9 -6.41 7.00 6.22
CA MET A 9 -6.89 5.67 6.57
C MET A 9 -7.04 4.85 5.27
N ALA A 10 -6.42 3.68 5.22
CA ALA A 10 -6.62 2.70 4.16
C ALA A 10 -7.32 1.47 4.73
N THR A 11 -8.28 0.90 3.99
CA THR A 11 -9.03 -0.28 4.44
C THR A 11 -8.80 -1.45 3.49
N VAL A 12 -8.43 -2.61 4.04
CA VAL A 12 -8.29 -3.87 3.30
C VAL A 12 -9.00 -4.96 4.09
N ASP A 13 -9.96 -5.65 3.48
CA ASP A 13 -10.76 -6.71 4.14
C ASP A 13 -11.36 -6.28 5.49
N GLY A 14 -11.87 -5.05 5.55
CA GLY A 14 -12.44 -4.47 6.79
C GLY A 14 -11.41 -4.06 7.85
N LEU A 15 -10.12 -4.30 7.64
CA LEU A 15 -9.05 -3.82 8.50
C LEU A 15 -8.70 -2.37 8.15
N SER A 16 -8.96 -1.45 9.07
CA SER A 16 -8.61 -0.03 8.91
C SER A 16 -7.19 0.25 9.39
N VAL A 17 -6.28 0.49 8.45
CA VAL A 17 -4.89 0.89 8.69
C VAL A 17 -4.83 2.41 8.72
N VAL A 18 -4.41 3.00 9.84
CA VAL A 18 -4.28 4.46 9.97
C VAL A 18 -2.88 4.94 9.62
N ASN A 19 -2.76 6.22 9.28
CA ASN A 19 -1.49 6.88 8.92
C ASN A 19 -0.76 6.20 7.75
N GLN A 20 -1.51 5.66 6.78
CA GLN A 20 -0.92 5.12 5.57
C GLN A 20 -0.55 6.25 4.62
N VAL A 21 0.74 6.35 4.31
CA VAL A 21 1.23 7.24 3.26
C VAL A 21 1.10 6.55 1.90
N PHE A 22 0.61 7.23 0.87
CA PHE A 22 0.53 6.70 -0.49
C PHE A 22 0.85 7.77 -1.55
N ALA A 23 1.28 7.32 -2.73
CA ALA A 23 1.55 8.22 -3.85
C ALA A 23 0.26 8.48 -4.64
N GLU A 24 -0.10 9.75 -4.79
CA GLU A 24 -1.16 10.17 -5.71
C GLU A 24 -0.58 10.34 -7.12
N ALA A 25 -1.21 9.69 -8.10
CA ALA A 25 -0.78 9.79 -9.48
C ALA A 25 -1.46 10.96 -10.18
N LEU A 26 -0.73 12.07 -10.35
CA LEU A 26 -1.24 13.26 -11.03
C LEU A 26 -1.18 13.17 -12.56
N ASN A 27 -0.25 12.35 -13.07
CA ASN A 27 -0.08 12.10 -14.50
C ASN A 27 0.33 10.64 -14.67
N LEU A 28 -0.43 9.90 -15.47
CA LEU A 28 -0.15 8.50 -15.81
C LEU A 28 -0.14 8.38 -17.34
N SER A 29 1.00 8.00 -17.90
CA SER A 29 1.10 7.56 -19.30
C SER A 29 1.37 6.07 -19.32
N GLY A 30 0.60 5.32 -20.13
CA GLY A 30 0.80 3.88 -20.30
C GLY A 30 0.21 2.99 -19.20
N PHE A 31 -0.59 3.55 -18.28
CA PHE A 31 -1.35 2.77 -17.31
C PHE A 31 -2.71 2.41 -17.91
N ASN A 32 -2.74 1.31 -18.68
CA ASN A 32 -3.93 0.79 -19.36
C ASN A 32 -4.44 -0.48 -18.66
N ASP A 33 -4.55 -0.44 -17.34
CA ASP A 33 -5.03 -1.56 -16.55
C ASP A 33 -6.51 -1.43 -16.20
N VAL A 34 -7.14 -2.56 -15.86
CA VAL A 34 -8.56 -2.61 -15.42
C VAL A 34 -8.71 -2.03 -14.00
N SER A 35 -7.60 -1.82 -13.29
CA SER A 35 -7.57 -1.36 -11.89
C SER A 35 -7.22 0.13 -11.79
N ASP A 36 -7.75 0.78 -10.75
CA ASP A 36 -7.54 2.21 -10.49
C ASP A 36 -6.17 2.53 -9.85
N GLY A 37 -5.43 1.52 -9.39
CA GLY A 37 -4.14 1.70 -8.73
C GLY A 37 -3.42 0.40 -8.40
N LEU A 38 -2.26 0.54 -7.75
CA LEU A 38 -1.39 -0.56 -7.33
C LEU A 38 -1.18 -0.54 -5.82
N LEU A 39 -1.26 -1.71 -5.19
CA LEU A 39 -0.86 -1.90 -3.79
C LEU A 39 0.49 -2.60 -3.74
N GLY A 40 1.53 -1.87 -3.33
CA GLY A 40 2.87 -2.43 -3.14
C GLY A 40 2.95 -3.32 -1.89
N LEU A 41 3.48 -4.52 -2.05
CA LEU A 41 3.71 -5.50 -0.96
C LEU A 41 5.19 -5.87 -0.76
N ALA A 42 6.08 -5.12 -1.41
CA ALA A 42 7.52 -5.30 -1.29
C ALA A 42 8.07 -4.66 0.01
N TYR A 43 9.38 -4.80 0.21
CA TYR A 43 10.09 -4.25 1.38
C TYR A 43 10.17 -2.71 1.36
N PRO A 44 10.27 -2.05 2.54
CA PRO A 44 10.35 -0.60 2.67
C PRO A 44 11.50 0.03 1.87
N ASP A 45 12.63 -0.67 1.73
CA ASP A 45 13.81 -0.19 1.01
C ASP A 45 13.56 0.05 -0.49
N LEU A 46 12.47 -0.49 -1.04
CA LEU A 46 12.05 -0.26 -2.42
C LEU A 46 10.98 0.84 -2.54
N ALA A 47 10.53 1.42 -1.44
CA ALA A 47 9.64 2.57 -1.45
C ALA A 47 10.41 3.83 -1.86
N ASN A 48 9.91 4.57 -2.85
CA ASN A 48 10.63 5.67 -3.46
C ASN A 48 10.93 6.83 -2.50
N GLY A 49 10.09 7.06 -1.49
CA GLY A 49 10.33 8.03 -0.41
C GLY A 49 10.62 7.38 0.95
N GLY A 50 10.93 6.07 0.97
CA GLY A 50 11.19 5.32 2.19
C GLY A 50 9.97 5.15 3.08
N GLU A 51 8.77 5.31 2.53
CA GLU A 51 7.52 5.21 3.28
C GLU A 51 7.27 3.77 3.76
N THR A 52 6.63 3.65 4.93
CA THR A 52 6.24 2.34 5.46
C THR A 52 5.16 1.70 4.57
N PRO A 53 5.40 0.50 4.01
CA PRO A 53 4.40 -0.22 3.24
C PRO A 53 3.18 -0.61 4.09
N LEU A 54 2.02 -0.75 3.45
CA LEU A 54 0.75 -0.97 4.13
C LEU A 54 0.74 -2.22 5.03
N PHE A 55 1.33 -3.32 4.56
CA PHE A 55 1.41 -4.55 5.33
C PHE A 55 2.25 -4.41 6.63
N TYR A 56 3.26 -3.53 6.61
CA TYR A 56 4.07 -3.24 7.80
C TYR A 56 3.26 -2.45 8.82
N ASN A 57 2.48 -1.47 8.37
CA ASN A 57 1.56 -0.72 9.22
C ASN A 57 0.48 -1.65 9.82
N MET A 58 -0.06 -2.60 9.06
CA MET A 58 -0.99 -3.61 9.59
C MET A 58 -0.40 -4.39 10.75
N TYR A 59 0.83 -4.88 10.58
CA TYR A 59 1.50 -5.64 11.64
C TYR A 59 1.83 -4.77 12.85
N ALA A 60 2.40 -3.58 12.64
CA ALA A 60 2.75 -2.66 13.71
C ALA A 60 1.53 -2.18 14.53
N GLN A 61 0.36 -2.09 13.89
CA GLN A 61 -0.91 -1.72 14.52
C GLN A 61 -1.65 -2.92 15.15
N ASN A 62 -1.07 -4.12 15.14
CA ASN A 62 -1.67 -5.37 15.64
C ASN A 62 -2.99 -5.73 14.95
N LEU A 63 -3.18 -5.34 13.69
CA LEU A 63 -4.38 -5.66 12.90
C LEU A 63 -4.33 -7.09 12.32
N ILE A 64 -3.13 -7.66 12.23
CA ILE A 64 -2.89 -9.03 11.78
C ILE A 64 -2.08 -9.79 12.83
N PRO A 65 -2.34 -11.10 13.02
CA PRO A 65 -1.68 -11.87 14.07
C PRO A 65 -0.23 -12.24 13.76
N GLN A 66 0.15 -12.26 12.48
CA GLN A 66 1.48 -12.64 12.01
C GLN A 66 1.90 -11.80 10.81
N PRO A 67 3.20 -11.48 10.64
CA PRO A 67 3.71 -10.71 9.51
C PRO A 67 3.90 -11.60 8.27
N ILE A 68 2.88 -12.39 7.90
CA ILE A 68 2.89 -13.31 6.76
C ILE A 68 1.62 -13.09 5.94
N PHE A 69 1.76 -13.07 4.61
CA PHE A 69 0.64 -13.11 3.67
C PHE A 69 0.90 -14.12 2.56
N SER A 70 -0.15 -14.55 1.86
CA SER A 70 -0.05 -15.49 0.75
C SER A 70 -1.06 -15.16 -0.33
N PHE A 71 -0.74 -15.51 -1.57
CA PHE A 71 -1.68 -15.46 -2.68
C PHE A 71 -2.08 -16.86 -3.11
N TYR A 72 -3.36 -17.02 -3.44
CA TYR A 72 -3.86 -18.15 -4.19
C TYR A 72 -4.39 -17.63 -5.53
N PHE A 73 -3.78 -18.05 -6.63
CA PHE A 73 -4.23 -17.71 -7.97
C PHE A 73 -4.99 -18.91 -8.53
N ASN A 74 -6.28 -18.74 -8.78
CA ASN A 74 -7.05 -19.72 -9.53
C ASN A 74 -6.85 -19.47 -11.04
N PRO A 75 -6.47 -20.49 -11.83
CA PRO A 75 -6.37 -20.35 -13.28
C PRO A 75 -7.72 -20.11 -13.96
#